data_AF-A0A428TXG1-F1
#
_entry.id   AF-A0A428TXG1-F1
#
_cell.length_a   1.000
_cell.length_b   1.000
_cell.length_c   1.000
_cell.angle_alpha   90.00
_cell.angle_beta   90.00
_cell.angle_gamma   90.00
#
_symmetry.space_group_name_H-M   'P 1'
#
loop_
_entity.id
_entity.type
_entity.pdbx_description
1 polymer ?
#
loop_
_entity_poly.entity_id
_entity_poly.type
_entity_poly.pdbx_seq_one_letter_code
_entity_poly.pdbx_strand_id
1 'polypeptide(L)'
;MWSTVAPPRNVMKIRDTKEDVINHLKKIGLPYTIIDIGFWHEIMIPRVESGRLNHVALYSKYFFVDEGLVPCATIHIDDVGRYVARIISDPRTLNRMVFAYGEATSQSEAVRLIQRAADETIPLVKINYQQVSRAVQGGKLDLWPQVILEYVFSAWARGDNQPDKADFLGYLNAKDLYPDFQAISLEETVTEALKNGGVNPGFGSSEFCDRIEAELMSWA
;
A
#
# COMPACT_ATOMS: atom_id res chain seq x y z
N MET A 1 0.79 -10.04 4.43
CA MET A 1 1.65 -9.33 3.46
C MET A 1 0.74 -8.68 2.45
N TRP A 2 0.78 -7.35 2.29
CA TRP A 2 -0.05 -6.65 1.31
C TRP A 2 0.46 -6.87 -0.13
N SER A 3 -0.39 -6.62 -1.11
CA SER A 3 -0.07 -6.76 -2.52
C SER A 3 -0.74 -5.63 -3.28
N THR A 4 0.08 -4.79 -3.90
CA THR A 4 -0.36 -3.70 -4.78
C THR A 4 -0.37 -4.18 -6.21
N VAL A 5 -1.14 -3.48 -7.06
CA VAL A 5 -0.99 -3.61 -8.51
C VAL A 5 0.40 -3.08 -8.88
N ALA A 6 1.10 -3.85 -9.72
CA ALA A 6 2.36 -3.46 -10.32
C ALA A 6 2.58 -4.29 -11.59
N PRO A 7 3.20 -3.75 -12.64
CA PRO A 7 3.62 -4.53 -13.79
C PRO A 7 4.59 -5.66 -13.39
N PRO A 8 4.59 -6.78 -14.13
CA PRO A 8 5.49 -7.89 -13.84
C PRO A 8 6.93 -7.59 -14.29
N ARG A 9 7.90 -8.22 -13.62
CA ARG A 9 9.34 -8.30 -13.99
C ARG A 9 10.10 -6.98 -13.93
N ASN A 10 11.25 -6.98 -13.24
CA ASN A 10 12.20 -5.86 -13.19
C ASN A 10 11.61 -4.56 -12.64
N VAL A 11 10.54 -4.67 -11.85
CA VAL A 11 9.80 -3.54 -11.29
C VAL A 11 9.94 -3.50 -9.77
N MET A 12 9.72 -4.65 -9.12
CA MET A 12 9.91 -4.85 -7.69
C MET A 12 10.36 -6.29 -7.45
N LYS A 13 11.31 -6.52 -6.55
CA LYS A 13 11.86 -7.86 -6.27
C LYS A 13 10.79 -8.79 -5.72
N ILE A 14 9.94 -8.27 -4.83
CA ILE A 14 8.81 -9.05 -4.27
C ILE A 14 7.76 -9.36 -5.34
N ARG A 15 7.54 -8.47 -6.32
CA ARG A 15 6.61 -8.73 -7.42
C ARG A 15 7.15 -9.85 -8.31
N ASP A 16 8.42 -9.83 -8.64
CA ASP A 16 9.05 -10.87 -9.47
C ASP A 16 8.95 -12.25 -8.81
N THR A 17 9.14 -12.31 -7.49
CA THR A 17 8.95 -13.55 -6.71
C THR A 17 7.49 -14.05 -6.78
N LYS A 18 6.50 -13.15 -6.67
CA LYS A 18 5.08 -13.49 -6.84
C LYS A 18 4.79 -13.98 -8.26
N GLU A 19 5.36 -13.35 -9.28
CA GLU A 19 5.20 -13.77 -10.68
C GLU A 19 5.75 -15.17 -10.95
N ASP A 20 6.86 -15.56 -10.34
CA ASP A 20 7.39 -16.92 -10.48
C ASP A 20 6.39 -17.97 -9.95
N VAL A 21 5.73 -17.68 -8.81
CA VAL A 21 4.66 -18.54 -8.28
C VAL A 21 3.45 -18.56 -9.20
N ILE A 22 2.97 -17.40 -9.64
CA ILE A 22 1.81 -17.27 -10.55
C ILE A 22 2.06 -18.06 -11.84
N ASN A 23 3.26 -17.93 -12.41
CA ASN A 23 3.63 -18.65 -13.63
C ASN A 23 3.76 -20.15 -13.40
N HIS A 24 4.21 -20.58 -12.21
CA HIS A 24 4.22 -21.98 -11.85
C HIS A 24 2.81 -22.57 -11.76
N LEU A 25 1.85 -21.87 -11.12
CA LEU A 25 0.43 -22.29 -11.07
C LEU A 25 -0.13 -22.51 -12.47
N LYS A 26 0.12 -21.55 -13.38
CA LYS A 26 -0.28 -21.63 -14.79
C LYS A 26 0.38 -22.82 -15.50
N LYS A 27 1.68 -23.03 -15.30
CA LYS A 27 2.45 -24.12 -15.92
C LYS A 27 1.91 -25.51 -15.58
N ILE A 28 1.45 -25.72 -14.34
CA ILE A 28 0.90 -27.01 -13.90
C ILE A 28 -0.60 -27.16 -14.12
N GLY A 29 -1.27 -26.13 -14.67
CA GLY A 29 -2.72 -26.13 -14.91
C GLY A 29 -3.56 -26.10 -13.63
N LEU A 30 -3.03 -25.56 -12.53
CA LEU A 30 -3.76 -25.44 -11.27
C LEU A 30 -4.72 -24.23 -11.33
N PRO A 31 -6.03 -24.40 -11.07
CA PRO A 31 -6.94 -23.27 -11.03
C PRO A 31 -6.54 -22.24 -9.97
N TYR A 32 -6.63 -20.96 -10.31
CA TYR A 32 -6.12 -19.89 -9.45
C TYR A 32 -7.04 -18.67 -9.43
N THR A 33 -6.94 -17.89 -8.35
CA THR A 33 -7.39 -16.50 -8.32
C THR A 33 -6.30 -15.68 -7.64
N ILE A 34 -5.76 -14.68 -8.35
CA ILE A 34 -4.76 -13.77 -7.77
C ILE A 34 -5.48 -12.53 -7.30
N ILE A 35 -5.28 -12.12 -6.05
CA ILE A 35 -5.95 -10.97 -5.46
C ILE A 35 -4.88 -9.95 -5.06
N ASP A 36 -4.88 -8.80 -5.72
CA ASP A 36 -4.14 -7.62 -5.28
C ASP A 36 -5.12 -6.66 -4.61
N ILE A 37 -4.74 -6.10 -3.46
CA ILE A 37 -5.66 -5.41 -2.54
C ILE A 37 -5.33 -3.92 -2.34
N GLY A 38 -4.33 -3.41 -3.03
CA GLY A 38 -3.83 -2.06 -2.80
C GLY A 38 -3.08 -1.92 -1.48
N PHE A 39 -3.04 -0.70 -0.96
CA PHE A 39 -2.25 -0.30 0.20
C PHE A 39 -3.12 -0.20 1.46
N TRP A 40 -2.64 -0.69 2.60
CA TRP A 40 -3.45 -0.67 3.82
C TRP A 40 -3.57 0.75 4.41
N HIS A 41 -4.76 1.12 4.85
CA HIS A 41 -5.00 2.40 5.54
C HIS A 41 -4.08 2.57 6.74
N GLU A 42 -3.86 1.50 7.49
CA GLU A 42 -3.06 1.45 8.71
C GLU A 42 -1.58 1.77 8.46
N ILE A 43 -1.07 1.46 7.26
CA ILE A 43 0.29 1.79 6.84
C ILE A 43 0.40 3.30 6.53
N MET A 44 -0.72 3.95 6.22
CA MET A 44 -0.78 5.38 5.92
C MET A 44 -0.96 6.26 7.16
N ILE A 45 -1.13 5.68 8.35
CA ILE A 45 -1.28 6.44 9.59
C ILE A 45 0.12 6.76 10.16
N PRO A 46 0.54 8.04 10.20
CA PRO A 46 1.80 8.44 10.80
C PRO A 46 1.65 8.66 12.30
N ARG A 47 2.80 8.85 12.97
CA ARG A 47 2.79 9.47 14.30
C ARG A 47 2.37 10.94 14.21
N VAL A 48 1.78 11.44 15.29
CA VAL A 48 1.45 12.87 15.51
C VAL A 48 2.13 13.36 16.78
N GLU A 49 2.26 14.67 16.95
CA GLU A 49 3.06 15.29 18.03
C GLU A 49 2.60 14.87 19.43
N SER A 50 1.29 14.73 19.65
CA SER A 50 0.73 14.28 20.93
C SER A 50 1.04 12.82 21.26
N GLY A 51 1.49 12.04 20.27
CA GLY A 51 1.69 10.61 20.37
C GLY A 51 0.41 9.77 20.42
N ARG A 52 -0.77 10.38 20.25
CA ARG A 52 -2.07 9.70 20.29
C ARG A 52 -2.27 8.65 19.21
N LEU A 53 -1.44 8.62 18.17
CA LEU A 53 -1.44 7.60 17.12
C LEU A 53 -0.24 6.64 17.21
N ASN A 54 0.64 6.77 18.22
CA ASN A 54 1.86 5.96 18.32
C ASN A 54 1.59 4.46 18.44
N HIS A 55 0.44 4.06 18.97
CA HIS A 55 0.05 2.66 19.15
C HIS A 55 -0.31 1.97 17.82
N VAL A 56 -0.73 2.72 16.81
CA VAL A 56 -1.10 2.19 15.48
C VAL A 56 -0.11 2.55 14.38
N ALA A 57 0.63 3.66 14.56
CA ALA A 57 1.51 4.18 13.54
C ALA A 57 2.65 3.20 13.24
N LEU A 58 2.72 2.81 11.97
CA LEU A 58 3.79 1.95 11.47
C LEU A 58 5.12 2.72 11.35
N TYR A 59 5.07 3.97 10.91
CA TYR A 59 6.27 4.78 10.70
C TYR A 59 6.37 5.90 11.72
N SER A 60 7.60 6.20 12.14
CA SER A 60 7.91 7.38 12.94
C SER A 60 7.63 8.67 12.16
N LYS A 61 7.85 8.65 10.84
CA LYS A 61 7.63 9.77 9.92
C LYS A 61 6.97 9.28 8.62
N TYR A 62 6.20 10.15 7.98
CA TYR A 62 5.52 9.83 6.72
C TYR A 62 6.41 10.20 5.52
N PHE A 63 6.83 9.22 4.71
CA PHE A 63 7.56 9.48 3.47
C PHE A 63 6.63 10.13 2.45
N PHE A 64 6.90 11.37 2.05
CA PHE A 64 6.05 12.17 1.18
C PHE A 64 6.77 12.44 -0.14
N VAL A 65 6.29 11.82 -1.22
CA VAL A 65 6.93 11.83 -2.54
C VAL A 65 6.48 13.05 -3.34
N ASP A 66 7.44 13.89 -3.76
CA ASP A 66 7.22 15.12 -4.52
C ASP A 66 6.10 15.97 -3.88
N GLU A 67 5.05 16.29 -4.63
CA GLU A 67 3.86 17.01 -4.15
C GLU A 67 2.75 16.09 -3.61
N GLY A 68 2.99 14.77 -3.60
CA GLY A 68 2.08 13.78 -3.05
C GLY A 68 0.75 13.69 -3.80
N LEU A 69 0.74 14.00 -5.09
CA LEU A 69 -0.47 14.07 -5.92
C LEU A 69 -0.83 12.76 -6.63
N VAL A 70 0.08 11.79 -6.67
CA VAL A 70 -0.15 10.50 -7.32
C VAL A 70 -1.17 9.69 -6.50
N PRO A 71 -2.33 9.33 -7.07
CA PRO A 71 -3.31 8.51 -6.38
C PRO A 71 -2.78 7.10 -6.14
N CYS A 72 -3.17 6.51 -5.02
CA CYS A 72 -2.87 5.14 -4.66
C CYS A 72 -4.18 4.48 -4.23
N ALA A 73 -4.45 3.27 -4.71
CA ALA A 73 -5.57 2.47 -4.24
C ALA A 73 -5.29 1.92 -2.84
N THR A 74 -6.22 2.13 -1.92
CA THR A 74 -6.07 1.80 -0.51
C THR A 74 -7.24 0.99 0.01
N ILE A 75 -7.03 0.30 1.13
CA ILE A 75 -8.04 -0.56 1.75
C ILE A 75 -7.84 -0.63 3.27
N HIS A 76 -8.93 -0.74 4.02
CA HIS A 76 -8.86 -1.10 5.44
C HIS A 76 -8.51 -2.59 5.61
N ILE A 77 -7.71 -2.95 6.62
CA ILE A 77 -7.25 -4.35 6.77
C ILE A 77 -8.40 -5.36 6.93
N ASP A 78 -9.49 -4.98 7.62
CA ASP A 78 -10.65 -5.87 7.83
C ASP A 78 -11.45 -6.11 6.54
N ASP A 79 -11.38 -5.20 5.57
CA ASP A 79 -12.06 -5.37 4.28
C ASP A 79 -11.37 -6.38 3.37
N VAL A 80 -10.09 -6.66 3.61
CA VAL A 80 -9.34 -7.69 2.88
C VAL A 80 -10.05 -9.04 3.01
N GLY A 81 -10.38 -9.45 4.23
CA GLY A 81 -11.09 -10.71 4.48
C GLY A 81 -12.49 -10.74 3.85
N ARG A 82 -13.22 -9.62 3.93
CA ARG A 82 -14.57 -9.46 3.37
C ARG A 82 -14.56 -9.60 1.84
N TYR A 83 -13.59 -8.98 1.15
CA TYR A 83 -13.41 -9.15 -0.29
C TYR A 83 -12.98 -10.56 -0.65
N VAL A 84 -11.96 -11.11 0.04
CA VAL A 84 -11.46 -12.46 -0.22
C VAL A 84 -12.59 -13.48 -0.16
N ALA A 85 -13.45 -13.43 0.86
CA ALA A 85 -14.59 -14.34 1.01
C ALA A 85 -15.54 -14.33 -0.20
N ARG A 86 -15.83 -13.14 -0.75
CA ARG A 86 -16.66 -12.98 -1.96
C ARG A 86 -15.93 -13.48 -3.20
N ILE A 87 -14.66 -13.10 -3.36
CA ILE A 87 -13.84 -13.38 -4.55
C ILE A 87 -13.63 -14.87 -4.75
N ILE A 88 -13.23 -15.61 -3.71
CA ILE A 88 -12.89 -17.04 -3.83
C ILE A 88 -14.11 -17.93 -4.12
N SER A 89 -15.32 -17.43 -3.82
CA SER A 89 -16.57 -18.15 -4.02
C SER A 89 -17.25 -17.80 -5.36
N ASP A 90 -16.73 -16.82 -6.08
CA ASP A 90 -17.34 -16.28 -7.30
C ASP A 90 -16.75 -16.96 -8.55
N PRO A 91 -17.54 -17.71 -9.33
CA PRO A 91 -17.03 -18.40 -10.51
C PRO A 91 -16.46 -17.45 -11.58
N ARG A 92 -16.83 -16.16 -11.57
CA ARG A 92 -16.29 -15.14 -12.48
C ARG A 92 -14.79 -14.89 -12.26
N THR A 93 -14.25 -15.25 -11.09
CA THR A 93 -12.86 -14.97 -10.68
C THR A 93 -11.92 -16.16 -10.90
N LEU A 94 -12.44 -17.31 -11.37
CA LEU A 94 -11.65 -18.49 -11.67
C LEU A 94 -10.66 -18.23 -12.81
N ASN A 95 -9.37 -18.51 -12.56
CA ASN A 95 -8.24 -18.22 -13.45
C ASN A 95 -8.11 -16.74 -13.80
N ARG A 96 -8.49 -15.85 -12.88
CA ARG A 96 -8.42 -14.40 -13.04
C ARG A 96 -7.55 -13.75 -11.98
N MET A 97 -7.13 -12.54 -12.30
CA MET A 97 -6.55 -11.60 -11.36
C MET A 97 -7.63 -10.60 -10.98
N VAL A 98 -7.77 -10.29 -9.70
CA VAL A 98 -8.78 -9.39 -9.16
C VAL A 98 -8.09 -8.29 -8.38
N PHE A 99 -8.47 -7.05 -8.65
CA PHE A 99 -8.01 -5.89 -7.90
C PHE A 99 -9.12 -5.41 -6.97
N ALA A 100 -8.88 -5.52 -5.66
CA ALA A 100 -9.86 -5.25 -4.63
C ALA A 100 -9.39 -4.12 -3.70
N TYR A 101 -10.00 -2.95 -3.81
CA TYR A 101 -9.60 -1.78 -3.02
C TYR A 101 -10.83 -1.09 -2.41
N GLY A 102 -10.61 -0.36 -1.32
CA GLY A 102 -11.62 0.45 -0.65
C GLY A 102 -11.81 1.79 -1.35
N GLU A 103 -10.74 2.56 -1.52
CA GLU A 103 -10.76 3.87 -2.18
C GLU A 103 -9.43 4.17 -2.89
N ALA A 104 -9.36 5.27 -3.63
CA ALA A 104 -8.11 5.75 -4.22
C ALA A 104 -7.84 7.15 -3.68
N THR A 105 -6.69 7.35 -3.06
CA THR A 105 -6.33 8.61 -2.42
C THR A 105 -4.85 8.94 -2.64
N SER A 106 -4.54 10.23 -2.75
CA SER A 106 -3.17 10.72 -2.84
C SER A 106 -2.57 10.97 -1.45
N GLN A 107 -1.23 11.03 -1.35
CA GLN A 107 -0.56 11.36 -0.07
C GLN A 107 -1.00 12.73 0.45
N SER A 108 -1.19 13.70 -0.44
CA SER A 108 -1.63 15.05 -0.09
C SER A 108 -3.03 15.06 0.54
N GLU A 109 -3.94 14.22 0.04
CA GLU A 109 -5.30 14.10 0.57
C GLU A 109 -5.30 13.35 1.90
N ALA A 110 -4.58 12.23 1.99
CA ALA A 110 -4.43 11.46 3.22
C ALA A 110 -3.82 12.31 4.35
N VAL A 111 -2.75 13.06 4.08
CA VAL A 111 -2.13 13.97 5.05
C VAL A 111 -3.11 15.05 5.50
N ARG A 112 -3.82 15.72 4.57
CA ARG A 112 -4.84 16.72 4.94
C ARG A 112 -5.97 16.13 5.78
N LEU A 113 -6.43 14.92 5.45
CA LEU A 113 -7.45 14.21 6.21
C LEU A 113 -6.98 13.93 7.63
N ILE A 114 -5.78 13.35 7.78
CA ILE A 114 -5.23 12.97 9.09
C ILE A 114 -4.97 14.20 9.95
N GLN A 115 -4.40 15.28 9.39
CA GLN A 115 -4.17 16.53 10.13
C GLN A 115 -5.49 17.12 10.65
N ARG A 116 -6.55 17.13 9.83
CA ARG A 116 -7.87 17.61 10.24
C ARG A 116 -8.51 16.72 11.31
N ALA A 117 -8.38 15.40 11.17
CA ALA A 117 -8.96 14.45 12.12
C ALA A 117 -8.24 14.49 13.48
N ALA A 118 -6.91 14.64 13.49
CA ALA A 118 -6.10 14.71 14.70
C ALA A 118 -6.06 16.12 15.32
N ASP A 119 -6.35 17.16 14.54
CA ASP A 119 -6.11 18.59 14.87
C ASP A 119 -4.62 18.85 15.18
N GLU A 120 -3.72 18.22 14.43
CA GLU A 120 -2.28 18.20 14.68
C GLU A 120 -1.47 18.24 13.38
N THR A 121 -0.20 18.65 13.48
CA THR A 121 0.74 18.53 12.37
C THR A 121 1.36 17.13 12.31
N ILE A 122 1.81 16.73 11.11
CA ILE A 122 2.43 15.43 10.88
C ILE A 122 3.91 15.65 10.52
N PRO A 123 4.85 14.93 11.13
CA PRO A 123 6.24 14.92 10.69
C PRO A 123 6.37 14.19 9.35
N LEU A 124 6.64 14.95 8.30
CA LEU A 124 6.85 14.44 6.94
C LEU A 124 8.35 14.35 6.60
N VAL A 125 8.75 13.31 5.88
CA VAL A 125 10.03 13.23 5.18
C VAL A 125 9.76 13.46 3.70
N LYS A 126 10.06 14.67 3.21
CA LYS A 126 9.92 14.98 1.79
C LYS A 126 11.02 14.31 0.98
N ILE A 127 10.64 13.55 -0.03
CA ILE A 127 11.55 12.89 -0.96
C ILE A 127 11.07 13.14 -2.39
N ASN A 128 11.98 13.30 -3.34
CA ASN A 128 11.61 13.45 -4.74
C ASN A 128 11.74 12.13 -5.51
N TYR A 129 11.13 12.05 -6.69
CA TYR A 129 11.20 10.89 -7.59
C TYR A 129 12.63 10.35 -7.77
N GLN A 130 13.61 11.22 -7.99
CA GLN A 130 14.98 10.80 -8.30
C GLN A 130 15.66 10.18 -7.08
N GLN A 131 15.46 10.73 -5.88
CA GLN A 131 16.00 10.19 -4.63
C GLN A 131 15.46 8.79 -4.37
N VAL A 132 14.15 8.60 -4.43
CA VAL A 132 13.54 7.28 -4.22
C VAL A 132 13.95 6.29 -5.31
N SER A 133 14.04 6.72 -6.57
CA SER A 133 14.46 5.86 -7.69
C SER A 133 15.89 5.35 -7.52
N ARG A 134 16.83 6.24 -7.13
CA ARG A 134 18.22 5.86 -6.87
C ARG A 134 18.36 4.95 -5.67
N ALA A 135 17.62 5.24 -4.59
CA ALA A 135 17.64 4.42 -3.38
C ALA A 135 17.14 2.99 -3.67
N VAL A 136 16.07 2.84 -4.44
CA VAL A 136 15.58 1.52 -4.88
C VAL A 136 16.64 0.78 -5.71
N GLN A 137 17.27 1.46 -6.68
CA GLN A 137 18.29 0.86 -7.55
C GLN A 137 19.60 0.53 -6.82
N GLY A 138 19.91 1.28 -5.75
CA GLY A 138 21.11 1.08 -4.95
C GLY A 138 21.12 -0.26 -4.23
N GLY A 139 19.94 -0.77 -3.83
CA GLY A 139 19.78 -2.12 -3.28
C GLY A 139 20.62 -2.40 -2.03
N LYS A 140 20.98 -1.37 -1.26
CA LYS A 140 21.88 -1.46 -0.09
C LYS A 140 21.19 -1.91 1.18
N LEU A 141 19.85 -1.94 1.18
CA LEU A 141 19.04 -2.28 2.33
C LEU A 141 18.84 -3.79 2.47
N ASP A 142 18.62 -4.24 3.71
CA ASP A 142 18.09 -5.57 3.99
C ASP A 142 16.76 -5.79 3.24
N LEU A 143 16.36 -7.05 3.06
CA LEU A 143 15.20 -7.43 2.25
C LEU A 143 13.94 -6.62 2.59
N TRP A 144 13.57 -6.51 3.86
CA TRP A 144 12.31 -5.86 4.25
C TRP A 144 12.31 -4.33 4.08
N PRO A 145 13.32 -3.58 4.57
CA PRO A 145 13.42 -2.16 4.26
C PRO A 145 13.46 -1.86 2.74
N GLN A 146 14.18 -2.68 1.97
CA GLN A 146 14.21 -2.59 0.51
C GLN A 146 12.81 -2.78 -0.11
N VAL A 147 12.05 -3.78 0.37
CA VAL A 147 10.68 -4.05 -0.12
C VAL A 147 9.75 -2.87 0.17
N ILE A 148 9.84 -2.24 1.35
CA ILE A 148 9.05 -1.03 1.66
C ILE A 148 9.39 0.10 0.71
N LEU A 149 10.69 0.34 0.50
CA LEU A 149 11.15 1.39 -0.41
C LEU A 149 10.67 1.15 -1.85
N GLU A 150 10.71 -0.10 -2.32
CA GLU A 150 10.14 -0.51 -3.61
C GLU A 150 8.63 -0.26 -3.68
N TYR A 151 7.88 -0.52 -2.61
CA TYR A 151 6.45 -0.21 -2.54
C TYR A 151 6.19 1.29 -2.58
N VAL A 152 6.96 2.10 -1.84
CA VAL A 152 6.85 3.57 -1.86
C VAL A 152 7.08 4.09 -3.28
N PHE A 153 8.13 3.60 -3.94
CA PHE A 153 8.46 3.99 -5.31
C PHE A 153 7.37 3.58 -6.31
N SER A 154 6.88 2.34 -6.19
CA SER A 154 5.82 1.80 -7.04
C SER A 154 4.52 2.58 -6.90
N ALA A 155 4.06 2.78 -5.66
CA ALA A 155 2.77 3.40 -5.37
C ALA A 155 2.75 4.90 -5.66
N TRP A 156 3.70 5.67 -5.12
CA TRP A 156 3.59 7.13 -5.08
C TRP A 156 4.54 7.89 -6.00
N ALA A 157 5.62 7.26 -6.47
CA ALA A 157 6.50 7.88 -7.46
C ALA A 157 6.13 7.50 -8.89
N ARG A 158 5.89 6.20 -9.15
CA ARG A 158 5.52 5.69 -10.48
C ARG A 158 4.02 5.62 -10.72
N GLY A 159 3.23 5.50 -9.65
CA GLY A 159 1.77 5.45 -9.74
C GLY A 159 1.24 4.11 -10.27
N ASP A 160 1.92 3.01 -9.96
CA ASP A 160 1.56 1.67 -10.43
C ASP A 160 0.24 1.16 -9.80
N ASN A 161 -0.03 1.54 -8.54
CA ASN A 161 -1.13 1.00 -7.75
C ASN A 161 -2.42 1.81 -7.93
N GLN A 162 -2.92 1.88 -9.16
CA GLN A 162 -4.14 2.62 -9.51
C GLN A 162 -5.14 1.75 -10.30
N PRO A 163 -6.45 2.05 -10.23
CA PRO A 163 -7.47 1.30 -10.96
C PRO A 163 -7.23 1.25 -12.47
N ASP A 164 -6.84 2.36 -13.11
CA ASP A 164 -6.55 2.42 -14.55
C ASP A 164 -5.38 1.49 -14.94
N LYS A 165 -4.36 1.39 -14.09
CA LYS A 165 -3.23 0.46 -14.29
C LYS A 165 -3.66 -0.99 -14.11
N ALA A 166 -4.52 -1.26 -13.13
CA ALA A 166 -5.07 -2.59 -12.91
C ALA A 166 -5.88 -3.05 -14.12
N ASP A 167 -6.76 -2.19 -14.64
CA ASP A 167 -7.56 -2.45 -15.83
C ASP A 167 -6.68 -2.72 -17.05
N PHE A 168 -5.66 -1.88 -17.27
CA PHE A 168 -4.68 -2.06 -18.35
C PHE A 168 -3.94 -3.41 -18.25
N LEU A 169 -3.61 -3.85 -17.03
CA LEU A 169 -2.95 -5.13 -16.77
C LEU A 169 -3.92 -6.33 -16.82
N GLY A 170 -5.20 -6.11 -17.07
CA GLY A 170 -6.20 -7.17 -17.25
C GLY A 170 -6.82 -7.70 -15.97
N TYR A 171 -6.71 -6.96 -14.86
CA TYR A 171 -7.40 -7.31 -13.61
C TYR A 171 -8.91 -7.11 -13.75
N LEU A 172 -9.67 -7.94 -13.03
CA LEU A 172 -11.07 -7.63 -12.75
C LEU A 172 -11.13 -6.63 -11.60
N ASN A 173 -11.87 -5.54 -11.78
CA ASN A 173 -12.12 -4.60 -10.72
C ASN A 173 -13.20 -5.15 -9.75
N ALA A 174 -12.84 -5.32 -8.47
CA ALA A 174 -13.76 -5.87 -7.47
C ALA A 174 -14.98 -4.97 -7.22
N LYS A 175 -14.86 -3.65 -7.45
CA LYS A 175 -16.00 -2.73 -7.33
C LYS A 175 -17.05 -2.95 -8.41
N ASP A 176 -16.64 -3.39 -9.60
CA ASP A 176 -17.56 -3.77 -10.68
C ASP A 176 -18.19 -5.15 -10.42
N LEU A 177 -17.42 -6.07 -9.83
CA LEU A 177 -17.93 -7.39 -9.44
C LEU A 177 -18.94 -7.34 -8.29
N TYR A 178 -18.73 -6.41 -7.35
CA TYR A 178 -19.46 -6.27 -6.08
C TYR A 178 -19.86 -4.81 -5.80
N PRO A 179 -20.76 -4.21 -6.59
CA PRO A 179 -21.16 -2.81 -6.42
C PRO A 179 -21.88 -2.53 -5.10
N ASP A 180 -22.35 -3.57 -4.40
CA ASP A 180 -22.97 -3.48 -3.09
C ASP A 180 -21.94 -3.42 -1.93
N PHE A 181 -20.66 -3.68 -2.20
CA PHE A 181 -19.63 -3.73 -1.16
C PHE A 181 -19.40 -2.35 -0.55
N GLN A 182 -19.66 -2.22 0.75
CA GLN A 182 -19.39 -1.02 1.52
C GLN A 182 -18.02 -1.15 2.22
N ALA A 183 -17.02 -0.49 1.65
CA ALA A 183 -15.67 -0.43 2.21
C ALA A 183 -15.58 0.60 3.33
N ILE A 184 -14.76 0.31 4.35
CA ILE A 184 -14.37 1.23 5.41
C ILE A 184 -13.41 2.26 4.80
N SER A 185 -13.71 3.54 4.98
CA SER A 185 -12.88 4.64 4.48
C SER A 185 -11.65 4.90 5.36
N LEU A 186 -10.66 5.59 4.80
CA LEU A 186 -9.50 6.09 5.52
C LEU A 186 -9.90 7.07 6.64
N GLU A 187 -10.94 7.88 6.41
CA GLU A 187 -11.48 8.77 7.44
C GLU A 187 -12.03 8.00 8.64
N GLU A 188 -12.83 6.97 8.39
CA GLU A 188 -13.33 6.07 9.44
C GLU A 188 -12.17 5.37 10.15
N THR A 189 -11.17 4.91 9.41
CA THR A 189 -9.98 4.23 9.96
C THR A 189 -9.22 5.15 10.93
N VAL A 190 -8.94 6.38 10.51
CA VAL A 190 -8.20 7.37 11.33
C VAL A 190 -9.03 7.81 12.53
N THR A 191 -10.33 8.01 12.34
CA THR A 191 -11.25 8.39 13.42
C THR A 191 -11.33 7.30 14.49
N GLU A 192 -11.39 6.03 14.09
CA GLU A 192 -11.41 4.90 15.01
C GLU A 192 -10.09 4.82 15.78
N ALA A 193 -8.96 4.89 15.07
CA ALA A 193 -7.62 4.89 15.66
C ALA A 193 -7.43 5.97 16.74
N LEU A 194 -8.02 7.16 16.56
CA LEU A 194 -7.97 8.27 17.51
C LEU A 194 -8.89 8.10 18.74
N LYS A 195 -9.96 7.29 18.64
CA LYS A 195 -11.01 7.17 19.67
C LYS A 195 -10.87 5.91 20.53
N ASN A 196 -10.79 4.75 19.87
CA ASN A 196 -11.01 3.46 20.52
C ASN A 196 -9.77 2.56 20.47
N GLY A 197 -8.66 3.06 19.91
CA GLY A 197 -7.55 2.23 19.47
C GLY A 197 -7.69 1.89 17.98
N GLY A 198 -6.70 1.23 17.40
CA GLY A 198 -6.79 0.78 16.02
C GLY A 198 -5.90 -0.44 15.78
N VAL A 199 -5.93 -0.94 14.54
CA VAL A 199 -5.13 -2.10 14.17
C VAL A 199 -3.68 -1.65 13.92
N ASN A 200 -2.76 -2.15 14.74
CA ASN A 200 -1.34 -2.07 14.40
C ASN A 200 -1.04 -3.18 13.40
N PRO A 201 -0.58 -2.87 12.17
CA PRO A 201 -0.35 -3.87 11.13
C PRO A 201 0.82 -4.81 11.42
N GLY A 202 1.57 -4.60 12.51
CA GLY A 202 2.55 -5.55 13.02
C GLY A 202 3.91 -5.50 12.33
N PHE A 203 4.29 -4.35 11.77
CA PHE A 203 5.59 -4.16 11.12
C PHE A 203 6.42 -3.09 11.86
N GLY A 204 7.75 -3.29 11.92
CA GLY A 204 8.75 -2.24 12.22
C GLY A 204 8.85 -1.73 13.67
N SER A 205 10.04 -1.85 14.26
CA SER A 205 10.50 -0.94 15.32
C SER A 205 10.85 0.43 14.72
N SER A 206 11.10 1.46 15.55
CA SER A 206 11.60 2.76 15.05
C SER A 206 12.85 2.62 14.18
N GLU A 207 13.76 1.71 14.57
CA GLU A 207 15.01 1.41 13.85
C GLU A 207 14.78 0.92 12.41
N PHE A 208 13.65 0.26 12.14
CA PHE A 208 13.30 -0.16 10.78
C PHE A 208 13.10 1.05 9.85
N CYS A 209 12.37 2.06 10.32
CA CYS A 209 12.04 3.26 9.56
C CYS A 209 13.25 4.17 9.40
N ASP A 210 14.05 4.30 10.47
CA ASP A 210 15.24 5.15 10.50
C ASP A 210 16.27 4.70 9.45
N ARG A 211 16.38 3.39 9.18
CA ARG A 211 17.25 2.86 8.11
C ARG A 211 16.77 3.22 6.71
N ILE A 212 15.46 3.17 6.46
CA ILE A 212 14.88 3.57 5.16
C ILE A 212 15.11 5.07 4.94
N GLU A 213 14.88 5.88 5.98
CA GLU A 213 15.14 7.32 5.94
C GLU A 213 16.63 7.61 5.70
N ALA A 214 17.54 6.96 6.44
CA ALA A 214 18.98 7.16 6.26
C ALA A 214 19.46 6.81 4.84
N GLU A 215 18.97 5.70 4.26
CA GLU A 215 19.28 5.35 2.88
C GLU A 215 18.76 6.42 1.92
N LEU A 216 17.48 6.83 2.02
CA LEU A 216 16.90 7.88 1.17
C LEU A 216 17.70 9.18 1.24
N MET A 217 18.10 9.60 2.45
CA MET A 217 18.86 10.83 2.67
C MET A 217 20.30 10.73 2.18
N SER A 218 20.87 9.53 2.01
CA SER A 218 22.20 9.35 1.42
C SER A 218 22.26 9.69 -0.07
N TRP A 219 21.10 9.84 -0.72
CA TRP A 219 20.95 10.21 -2.13
C TRP A 219 20.47 11.65 -2.35
N ALA A 220 20.37 12.43 -1.27
CA ALA A 220 19.98 13.83 -1.29
C ALA A 220 21.07 14.77 -1.82
#